data_AF-A0A2M7I340-F1
#
_entry.id   AF-A0A2M7I340-F1
#
_cell.length_a   1.000
_cell.length_b   1.000
_cell.length_c   1.000
_cell.angle_alpha   90.00
_cell.angle_beta   90.00
_cell.angle_gamma   90.00
#
_symmetry.space_group_name_H-M   'P 1'
#
loop_
_entity.id
_entity.type
_entity.pdbx_description
1 polymer ?
#
loop_
_entity_poly.entity_id
_entity_poly.type
_entity_poly.pdbx_seq_one_letter_code
_entity_poly.pdbx_strand_id
1 'polypeptide(L)'
;MDKIKQQAKKLIEQEIKFLAEKGIAVSGIKEDKYNFNCDLHYGKDDVKLLVYFGKKGIKKILQGNKESVFYNKINELIFGEEFFDL
;
A
#
# COMPACT_ATOMS: atom_id res chain seq x y z
N MET A 1 11.03 13.60 14.73
CA MET A 1 10.25 12.47 14.19
C MET A 1 11.23 11.55 13.48
N ASP A 2 11.16 10.24 13.70
CA ASP A 2 12.11 9.27 13.13
C ASP A 2 12.18 9.40 11.60
N LYS A 3 13.38 9.53 11.04
CA LYS A 3 13.61 9.74 9.60
C LYS A 3 12.97 8.62 8.78
N ILE A 4 13.00 7.37 9.29
CA ILE A 4 12.40 6.23 8.59
C ILE A 4 10.87 6.31 8.58
N LYS A 5 10.27 6.85 9.64
CA LYS A 5 8.83 7.08 9.73
C LYS A 5 8.39 8.17 8.76
N GLN A 6 9.14 9.27 8.66
CA GLN A 6 8.84 10.33 7.68
C GLN A 6 8.91 9.82 6.24
N GLN A 7 9.91 8.99 5.93
CA GLN A 7 10.03 8.36 4.62
C GLN A 7 8.87 7.39 4.35
N ALA A 8 8.45 6.59 5.33
CA ALA A 8 7.29 5.71 5.20
C ALA A 8 5.98 6.49 4.98
N LYS A 9 5.81 7.62 5.68
CA LYS A 9 4.67 8.51 5.49
C LYS A 9 4.63 9.06 4.07
N LYS A 10 5.76 9.59 3.58
CA LYS A 10 5.86 10.10 2.22
C LYS A 10 5.58 9.02 1.17
N LEU A 11 6.06 7.80 1.42
CA LEU A 11 5.81 6.67 0.53
C LEU A 11 4.31 6.35 0.44
N ILE A 12 3.61 6.17 1.57
CA ILE A 12 2.17 5.90 1.51
C ILE A 12 1.39 7.06 0.88
N GLU A 13 1.77 8.31 1.13
CA GLU A 13 1.16 9.49 0.49
C GLU A 13 1.31 9.48 -1.05
N GLN A 14 2.46 9.02 -1.54
CA GLN A 14 2.71 8.86 -2.98
C GLN A 14 1.87 7.73 -3.58
N GLU A 15 1.82 6.57 -2.92
CA GLU A 15 1.04 5.42 -3.37
C GLU A 15 -0.46 5.75 -3.44
N ILE A 16 -1.03 6.36 -2.39
CA ILE A 16 -2.46 6.69 -2.38
C ILE A 16 -2.81 7.71 -3.47
N LYS A 17 -1.91 8.67 -3.74
CA LYS A 17 -2.13 9.67 -4.79
C LYS A 17 -2.16 8.99 -6.15
N PHE A 18 -1.19 8.12 -6.43
CA PHE A 18 -1.12 7.35 -7.67
C PHE A 18 -2.34 6.44 -7.86
N LEU A 19 -2.81 5.77 -6.81
CA LEU A 19 -3.99 4.90 -6.88
C LEU A 19 -5.27 5.71 -7.08
N ALA A 20 -5.41 6.86 -6.41
CA ALA A 20 -6.55 7.77 -6.59
C ALA A 20 -6.63 8.32 -8.02
N GLU A 21 -5.48 8.68 -8.63
CA GLU A 21 -5.40 9.10 -10.04
C GLU A 21 -5.86 8.01 -11.02
N LYS A 22 -5.82 6.73 -10.61
CA LYS A 22 -6.34 5.59 -11.37
C LYS A 22 -7.80 5.24 -11.05
N GLY A 23 -8.50 6.08 -10.30
CA GLY A 23 -9.90 5.91 -9.94
C GLY A 23 -10.17 4.90 -8.82
N ILE A 24 -9.15 4.51 -8.06
CA ILE A 24 -9.31 3.64 -6.90
C ILE A 24 -9.72 4.50 -5.70
N ALA A 25 -10.78 4.11 -5.00
CA ALA A 25 -11.19 4.78 -3.79
C ALA A 25 -10.23 4.42 -2.64
N VAL A 26 -9.69 5.43 -1.96
CA VAL A 26 -8.73 5.26 -0.87
C VAL A 26 -9.27 5.93 0.39
N SER A 27 -9.21 5.23 1.53
CA SER A 27 -9.51 5.81 2.83
C SER A 27 -8.37 6.72 3.32
N GLY A 28 -8.63 7.49 4.39
CA GLY A 28 -7.60 8.31 5.01
C GLY A 28 -6.45 7.47 5.59
N ILE A 29 -5.22 8.01 5.53
CA ILE A 29 -4.05 7.36 6.14
C ILE A 29 -4.25 7.29 7.65
N LYS A 30 -4.15 6.08 8.18
CA LYS A 30 -4.06 5.78 9.61
C LYS A 30 -2.61 5.55 9.99
N GLU A 31 -2.21 6.08 11.13
CA GLU A 31 -0.89 5.87 11.72
C GLU A 31 -1.01 4.91 12.90
N ASP A 32 -0.33 3.77 12.80
CA ASP A 32 -0.17 2.80 13.88
C ASP A 32 1.26 2.84 14.44
N LYS A 33 1.50 2.05 15.49
CA LYS A 33 2.81 1.99 16.19
C LYS A 33 4.00 1.73 15.26
N TYR A 34 3.82 0.93 14.21
CA TYR A 34 4.90 0.46 13.33
C TYR A 34 4.58 0.56 11.83
N ASN A 35 3.45 1.16 11.46
CA ASN A 35 3.08 1.30 10.05
C ASN A 35 2.17 2.51 9.83
N PHE A 36 2.12 2.95 8.58
CA PHE A 36 0.99 3.70 8.06
C PHE A 36 0.12 2.75 7.24
N ASN A 37 -1.19 2.90 7.29
CA ASN A 37 -2.09 2.09 6.48
C ASN A 37 -3.29 2.88 5.93
N CYS A 38 -3.86 2.37 4.85
CA CYS A 38 -5.13 2.83 4.30
C CYS A 38 -5.88 1.63 3.68
N ASP A 39 -7.19 1.81 3.57
CA ASP A 39 -8.09 0.86 2.93
C ASP A 39 -8.32 1.33 1.48
N LEU A 40 -8.24 0.39 0.54
CA LEU A 40 -8.45 0.57 -0.88
C LEU A 40 -9.72 -0.18 -1.25
N HIS A 41 -10.62 0.49 -1.97
CA HIS A 41 -11.96 -0.02 -2.24
C HIS A 41 -12.26 -0.01 -3.74
N TYR A 42 -12.84 -1.10 -4.22
CA TYR A 42 -13.44 -1.17 -5.55
C TYR A 42 -14.67 -2.07 -5.55
N GLY A 43 -15.86 -1.47 -5.66
CA GLY A 43 -17.12 -2.19 -5.58
C GLY A 43 -17.31 -2.85 -4.20
N LYS A 44 -17.24 -4.18 -4.15
CA LYS A 44 -17.35 -4.97 -2.91
C LYS A 44 -16.01 -5.52 -2.41
N ASP A 45 -14.93 -5.27 -3.15
CA ASP A 45 -13.60 -5.77 -2.81
C ASP A 45 -12.82 -4.70 -2.05
N ASP A 46 -12.18 -5.15 -0.97
CA ASP A 46 -11.37 -4.32 -0.08
C ASP A 46 -9.95 -4.88 0.01
N VAL A 47 -8.96 -4.00 -0.11
CA VAL A 47 -7.54 -4.32 0.06
C VAL A 47 -6.92 -3.27 0.97
N LYS A 48 -6.17 -3.68 1.98
CA LYS A 48 -5.45 -2.78 2.86
C LYS A 48 -3.99 -2.69 2.44
N LEU A 49 -3.51 -1.47 2.22
CA LEU A 49 -2.09 -1.17 2.02
C LEU A 49 -1.47 -0.81 3.38
N LEU A 50 -0.37 -1.49 3.72
CA LEU A 50 0.42 -1.21 4.91
C LEU A 50 1.85 -0.85 4.50
N VAL A 51 2.35 0.26 5.04
CA VAL A 51 3.74 0.69 4.91
C VAL A 51 4.38 0.65 6.29
N TYR A 52 5.03 -0.48 6.58
CA TYR A 52 5.76 -0.70 7.81
C TYR A 52 7.08 0.07 7.82
N PHE A 53 7.50 0.51 9.01
CA PHE A 53 8.77 1.18 9.24
C PHE A 53 9.45 0.67 10.51
N GLY A 54 10.77 0.54 10.49
CA GLY A 54 11.55 0.14 11.66
C GLY A 54 13.03 -0.04 11.38
N LYS A 55 13.74 -0.76 12.25
CA LYS A 55 15.20 -0.96 12.17
C LYS A 55 15.69 -1.54 10.84
N LYS A 56 14.84 -2.33 10.17
CA LYS A 56 15.16 -2.98 8.88
C LYS A 56 14.76 -2.13 7.66
N GLY A 57 14.33 -0.90 7.86
CA GLY A 57 13.87 -0.01 6.79
C GLY A 57 12.35 0.01 6.64
N ILE A 58 11.90 0.27 5.41
CA ILE A 58 10.48 0.41 5.04
C ILE A 58 10.04 -0.81 4.24
N LYS A 59 8.86 -1.34 4.53
CA LYS A 59 8.26 -2.46 3.79
C LYS A 59 6.80 -2.19 3.46
N LYS A 60 6.43 -2.31 2.19
CA LYS A 60 5.03 -2.31 1.72
C LYS A 60 4.45 -3.73 1.82
N ILE A 61 3.20 -3.85 2.24
CA ILE A 61 2.44 -5.11 2.28
C ILE A 61 1.00 -4.82 1.85
N LEU A 62 0.39 -5.74 1.10
CA LEU A 62 -1.06 -5.77 0.88
C LEU A 62 -1.71 -6.87 1.73
N GLN A 63 -2.85 -6.54 2.31
CA GLN A 63 -3.72 -7.48 3.00
C GLN A 63 -5.09 -7.47 2.35
N GLY A 64 -5.65 -8.64 2.08
CA GLY A 64 -6.95 -8.79 1.42
C GLY A 64 -7.08 -10.17 0.78
N ASN A 65 -8.17 -10.36 0.03
CA ASN A 65 -8.39 -11.60 -0.71
C ASN A 65 -7.45 -11.68 -1.94
N LYS A 66 -6.41 -12.52 -1.84
CA LYS A 66 -5.41 -12.71 -2.92
C LYS A 66 -5.97 -13.33 -4.19
N GLU A 67 -7.11 -13.99 -4.11
CA GLU A 67 -7.78 -14.57 -5.28
C GLU A 67 -8.61 -13.53 -6.03
N SER A 68 -8.84 -12.35 -5.44
CA SER A 68 -9.61 -11.30 -6.09
C SER A 68 -8.82 -10.61 -7.20
N VAL A 69 -9.51 -10.32 -8.31
CA VAL A 69 -8.98 -9.52 -9.42
C VAL A 69 -8.51 -8.15 -8.91
N PHE A 70 -9.25 -7.56 -7.96
CA PHE A 70 -8.88 -6.27 -7.38
C PHE A 70 -7.54 -6.34 -6.62
N TYR A 71 -7.33 -7.33 -5.76
CA TYR A 71 -6.05 -7.52 -5.08
C TYR A 71 -4.89 -7.65 -6.07
N ASN A 72 -5.05 -8.50 -7.10
CA ASN A 72 -3.99 -8.71 -8.08
C ASN A 72 -3.66 -7.43 -8.85
N LYS A 73 -4.68 -6.66 -9.25
CA LYS A 73 -4.49 -5.35 -9.87
C LYS A 73 -3.76 -4.37 -8.95
N ILE A 74 -4.14 -4.28 -7.67
CA ILE A 74 -3.46 -3.39 -6.71
C ILE A 74 -2.01 -3.85 -6.49
N ASN A 75 -1.77 -5.16 -6.42
CA ASN A 75 -0.44 -5.73 -6.27
C ASN A 75 0.46 -5.34 -7.45
N GLU A 76 -0.01 -5.54 -8.68
CA GLU A 76 0.70 -5.14 -9.90
C GLU A 76 0.98 -3.62 -9.93
N LEU A 77 0.01 -2.80 -9.54
CA LEU A 77 0.19 -1.34 -9.51
C LEU A 77 1.25 -0.86 -8.50
N ILE A 78 1.37 -1.53 -7.35
CA ILE A 78 2.23 -1.09 -6.24
C ILE A 78 3.63 -1.73 -6.29
N PHE A 79 3.71 -2.98 -6.73
CA PHE A 79 4.94 -3.76 -6.73
C PHE A 79 5.51 -3.98 -8.14
N GLY A 80 4.75 -3.67 -9.19
CA GLY A 80 5.10 -4.02 -10.57
C GLY A 80 4.92 -5.52 -10.84
N GLU A 81 5.23 -5.95 -12.06
CA GLU A 81 5.70 -7.30 -12.26
C GLU A 81 7.02 -7.43 -11.51
N GLU A 82 7.05 -8.22 -10.44
CA GLU A 82 8.32 -8.75 -9.96
C GLU A 82 8.90 -9.55 -11.14
N PHE A 83 9.90 -8.99 -11.83
CA PHE A 83 10.79 -9.76 -12.70
C PHE A 83 11.46 -10.81 -11.80
N PHE A 84 10.79 -11.94 -11.59
CA PHE A 84 11.48 -13.18 -11.33
C PHE A 84 12.08 -13.57 -12.67
N ASP A 85 13.34 -13.19 -12.88
CA ASP A 85 14.17 -13.84 -13.88
C ASP A 85 14.12 -15.35 -13.57
N LEU A 86 13.48 -16.11 -14.47
CA LEU A 86 13.43 -17.57 -14.50
C LEU A 86 14.80 -18.16 -14.82
#